data_AF-A0A960TQB8-F1
#
_entry.id   AF-A0A960TQB8-F1
#
_cell.length_a   1.000
_cell.length_b   1.000
_cell.length_c   1.000
_cell.angle_alpha   90.00
_cell.angle_beta   90.00
_cell.angle_gamma   90.00
#
_symmetry.space_group_name_H-M   'P 1'
#
loop_
_entity.id
_entity.type
_entity.pdbx_description
1 polymer ?
#
loop_
_entity_poly.entity_id
_entity_poly.type
_entity_poly.pdbx_seq_one_letter_code
_entity_poly.pdbx_strand_id
1 'polypeptide(L)'
;MNVEWIFLFVFLGVVGLALLGIVGKFISLWFQAFVSGIPIPLFTIIGMSLRKIPPRIIVTARINLFKAGLKDITVADLETHYLAGGNVINVVEAMIAAEKANIPLNWRQATAIDLAGRDVKGAVQTSVYPKVIDCPSDGGYTVGVSRDGIQIKVRARVTVRTNIQQLVGGATEETIIARVGEGIVSAIGASDTHLQVLEAPERISRRVLDKGLDSSTAFTILSIDIVEMNLGENIGARLRADKAESDKRIAQAEAEKRRAMAVAEEQENKAKVRDKEALLVEAQ
;
A
#
# COMPACT_ATOMS: atom_id res chain seq x y z
N MET A 1 14.27 71.70 -22.47
CA MET A 1 14.33 70.25 -22.74
C MET A 1 12.89 69.79 -22.88
N ASN A 2 12.46 69.35 -24.07
CA ASN A 2 11.04 69.03 -24.31
C ASN A 2 10.57 68.00 -23.28
N VAL A 3 9.34 68.14 -22.80
CA VAL A 3 8.74 67.28 -21.78
C VAL A 3 8.89 65.79 -22.16
N GLU A 4 8.86 65.47 -23.46
CA GLU A 4 9.11 64.13 -24.00
C GLU A 4 10.51 63.57 -23.68
N TRP A 5 11.57 64.38 -23.69
CA TRP A 5 12.91 63.94 -23.32
C TRP A 5 13.01 63.61 -21.83
N ILE A 6 12.31 64.38 -20.98
CA ILE A 6 12.26 64.11 -19.53
C ILE A 6 11.56 62.77 -19.28
N PHE A 7 10.43 62.51 -19.94
CA PHE A 7 9.75 61.21 -19.86
C PHE A 7 10.62 60.06 -20.39
N LEU A 8 11.37 60.25 -21.49
CA LEU A 8 12.29 59.26 -22.02
C LEU A 8 13.42 58.92 -21.05
N PHE A 9 14.06 59.93 -20.43
CA PHE A 9 15.13 59.70 -19.45
C PHE A 9 14.63 59.04 -18.16
N VAL A 10 13.44 59.43 -17.67
CA VAL A 10 12.82 58.77 -16.52
C VAL A 10 12.48 57.32 -16.85
N PHE A 11 11.92 57.04 -18.03
CA PHE A 11 11.63 55.69 -18.48
C PHE A 11 12.90 54.84 -18.61
N LEU A 12 13.95 55.38 -19.24
CA LEU A 12 15.25 54.70 -19.37
C LEU A 12 15.90 54.44 -18.00
N GLY A 13 15.77 55.39 -17.07
CA GLY A 13 16.23 55.24 -15.68
C GLY A 13 15.51 54.11 -14.94
N VAL A 14 14.18 54.03 -15.08
CA VAL A 14 13.37 52.95 -14.49
C VAL A 14 13.71 51.59 -15.10
N VAL A 15 13.86 51.52 -16.42
CA VAL A 15 14.28 50.29 -17.12
C VAL A 15 15.67 49.86 -16.69
N GLY A 16 16.62 50.80 -16.58
CA GLY A 16 17.98 50.54 -16.10
C GLY A 16 18.00 50.01 -14.66
N LEU A 17 17.19 50.59 -13.77
CA LEU A 17 17.08 50.17 -12.37
C LEU A 17 16.44 48.78 -12.24
N ALA A 18 15.43 48.47 -13.07
CA ALA A 18 14.84 47.14 -13.14
C ALA A 18 15.85 46.08 -13.65
N LEU A 19 16.63 46.41 -14.68
CA LEU A 19 17.70 45.54 -15.20
C LEU A 19 18.79 45.28 -14.15
N LEU A 20 19.20 46.32 -13.41
CA LEU A 20 20.14 46.22 -12.29
C LEU A 20 19.59 45.29 -11.19
N GLY A 21 18.30 45.40 -10.86
CA GLY A 21 17.65 44.52 -9.90
C GLY A 21 17.61 43.06 -10.34
N ILE A 22 17.42 42.79 -11.63
CA ILE A 22 17.44 41.44 -12.20
C ILE A 22 18.86 40.86 -12.13
N VAL A 23 19.87 41.60 -12.60
CA VAL A 23 21.28 41.16 -12.57
C VAL A 23 21.77 40.97 -11.14
N GLY A 24 21.38 41.86 -10.22
CA GLY A 24 21.71 41.78 -8.80
C GLY A 24 21.26 40.47 -8.14
N LYS A 25 20.10 39.92 -8.52
CA LYS A 25 19.62 38.62 -8.02
C LYS A 25 20.56 37.47 -8.44
N PHE A 26 21.04 37.49 -9.68
CA PHE A 26 21.97 36.46 -10.19
C PHE A 26 23.35 36.56 -9.54
N ILE A 27 23.86 37.78 -9.35
CA ILE A 27 25.14 38.03 -8.68
C ILE A 27 25.06 37.57 -7.22
N SER A 28 23.95 37.83 -6.52
CA SER A 28 23.76 37.37 -5.14
C SER A 28 23.79 35.84 -5.03
N LEU A 29 23.11 35.11 -5.92
CA LEU A 29 23.15 33.64 -5.95
C LEU A 29 24.54 33.10 -6.30
N TRP A 30 25.22 33.73 -7.26
CA TRP A 30 26.60 33.40 -7.62
C TRP A 30 27.54 33.55 -6.42
N PHE A 31 27.43 34.68 -5.72
CA PHE A 31 28.23 34.96 -4.53
C PHE A 31 27.96 33.94 -3.42
N GLN A 32 26.70 33.57 -3.19
CA GLN A 32 26.32 32.53 -2.24
C GLN A 32 26.97 31.17 -2.55
N ALA A 33 27.00 30.78 -3.84
CA ALA A 33 27.66 29.57 -4.29
C ALA A 33 29.19 29.63 -4.10
N PHE A 34 29.79 30.77 -4.47
CA PHE A 34 31.21 31.04 -4.31
C PHE A 34 31.67 30.94 -2.84
N VAL A 35 30.97 31.63 -1.92
CA VAL A 35 31.27 31.59 -0.47
C VAL A 35 31.04 30.19 0.11
N SER A 36 30.13 29.41 -0.46
CA SER A 36 29.90 28.02 -0.07
C SER A 36 30.95 27.04 -0.60
N GLY A 37 31.97 27.52 -1.32
CA GLY A 37 33.05 26.70 -1.88
C GLY A 37 32.70 25.95 -3.17
N ILE A 38 31.61 26.32 -3.84
CA ILE A 38 31.11 25.66 -5.06
C ILE A 38 31.00 26.72 -6.15
N PRO A 39 32.09 27.02 -6.88
CA PRO A 39 32.04 28.03 -7.92
C PRO A 39 31.17 27.53 -9.08
N ILE A 40 29.96 28.09 -9.18
CA ILE A 40 29.07 27.90 -10.34
C ILE A 40 29.29 29.11 -11.26
N PRO A 41 29.62 28.92 -12.55
CA PRO A 41 29.81 30.05 -13.45
C PRO A 41 28.56 30.91 -13.54
N LEU A 42 28.72 32.24 -13.52
CA LEU A 42 27.59 33.19 -13.62
C LEU A 42 26.76 32.95 -14.90
N PHE A 43 27.44 32.61 -16.01
CA PHE A 43 26.79 32.23 -17.27
C PHE A 43 25.87 31.01 -17.13
N THR A 44 26.21 30.03 -16.30
CA THR A 44 25.35 28.86 -16.05
C THR A 44 24.07 29.27 -15.31
N ILE A 45 24.18 30.15 -14.31
CA ILE A 45 23.03 30.65 -13.53
C ILE A 45 22.07 31.47 -14.42
N ILE A 46 22.62 32.32 -15.28
CA ILE A 46 21.82 33.06 -16.28
C ILE A 46 21.18 32.08 -17.28
N GLY A 47 21.94 31.09 -17.75
CA GLY A 47 21.47 30.05 -18.67
C GLY A 47 20.36 29.16 -18.10
N MET A 48 20.31 28.94 -16.78
CA MET A 48 19.18 28.28 -16.12
C MET A 48 17.89 29.07 -16.31
N SER A 49 17.94 30.39 -16.08
CA SER A 49 16.78 31.26 -16.22
C SER A 49 16.25 31.30 -17.65
N LEU A 50 17.14 31.26 -18.65
CA LEU A 50 16.77 31.19 -20.07
C LEU A 50 16.06 29.86 -20.42
N ARG A 51 16.46 28.76 -19.78
CA ARG A 51 15.81 27.44 -19.90
C ARG A 51 14.55 27.29 -19.03
N LYS A 52 14.07 28.38 -18.42
CA LYS A 52 12.92 28.41 -17.49
C LYS A 52 13.11 27.52 -16.24
N ILE A 53 14.35 27.31 -15.82
CA ILE A 53 14.69 26.60 -14.59
C ILE A 53 14.96 27.63 -13.49
N PRO A 54 14.32 27.53 -12.30
CA PRO A 54 14.51 28.48 -11.21
C PRO A 54 15.92 28.34 -10.59
N PRO A 55 16.84 29.29 -10.82
CA PRO A 55 18.24 29.12 -10.45
C PRO A 55 18.45 29.05 -8.94
N ARG A 56 17.59 29.74 -8.17
CA ARG A 56 17.62 29.72 -6.70
C ARG A 56 17.48 28.31 -6.13
N ILE A 57 16.56 27.50 -6.69
CA ILE A 57 16.31 26.14 -6.21
C ILE A 57 17.53 25.26 -6.49
N ILE A 58 18.05 25.30 -7.72
CA ILE A 58 19.19 24.49 -8.15
C ILE A 58 20.47 24.83 -7.39
N VAL A 59 20.80 26.12 -7.26
CA VAL A 59 22.01 26.57 -6.54
C VAL A 59 21.93 26.20 -5.06
N THR A 60 20.78 26.43 -4.41
CA THR A 60 20.60 26.06 -2.99
C THR A 60 20.66 24.55 -2.78
N ALA A 61 20.01 23.77 -3.66
CA ALA A 61 20.07 22.31 -3.67
C ALA A 61 21.51 21.81 -3.80
N ARG A 62 22.28 22.35 -4.75
CA ARG A 62 23.69 21.99 -4.97
C ARG A 62 24.55 22.29 -3.75
N ILE A 63 24.36 23.45 -3.12
CA ILE A 63 25.05 23.84 -1.89
C ILE A 63 24.76 22.85 -0.75
N ASN A 64 23.48 22.50 -0.57
CA ASN A 64 23.06 21.57 0.48
C ASN A 64 23.64 20.17 0.28
N LEU A 65 23.61 19.64 -0.96
CA LEU A 65 24.21 18.34 -1.29
C LEU A 65 25.72 18.33 -1.03
N PHE A 66 26.44 19.36 -1.46
CA PHE A 66 27.88 19.46 -1.25
C PHE A 66 28.25 19.51 0.24
N LYS A 67 27.53 20.32 1.03
CA LYS A 67 27.73 20.42 2.48
C LYS A 67 27.39 19.12 3.22
N ALA A 68 26.52 18.29 2.65
CA ALA A 68 26.18 16.98 3.18
C ALA A 68 27.17 15.87 2.78
N GLY A 69 28.20 16.17 1.99
CA GLY A 69 29.19 15.17 1.52
C GLY A 69 28.90 14.58 0.15
N LEU A 70 27.72 14.85 -0.42
CA LEU A 70 27.28 14.35 -1.73
C LEU A 70 27.85 15.22 -2.87
N LYS A 71 29.15 15.07 -3.12
CA LYS A 71 29.88 15.91 -4.08
C LYS A 71 29.66 15.54 -5.54
N ASP A 72 29.31 14.28 -5.80
CA ASP A 72 29.23 13.70 -7.14
C ASP A 72 28.05 14.20 -7.97
N ILE A 73 27.04 14.78 -7.31
CA ILE A 73 25.83 15.29 -7.97
C ILE A 73 26.13 16.66 -8.60
N THR A 74 25.96 16.75 -9.91
CA THR A 74 26.27 17.96 -10.66
C THR A 74 25.06 18.90 -10.74
N VAL A 75 25.32 20.16 -11.16
CA VAL A 75 24.26 21.12 -11.45
C VAL A 75 23.39 20.65 -12.62
N ALA A 76 23.99 20.00 -13.63
CA ALA A 76 23.29 19.46 -14.77
C ALA A 76 22.30 18.36 -14.35
N ASP A 77 22.67 17.49 -13.42
CA ASP A 77 21.77 16.43 -12.93
C ASP A 77 20.51 16.99 -12.24
N LEU A 78 20.67 18.06 -11.45
CA LEU A 78 19.56 18.77 -10.80
C LEU A 78 18.64 19.45 -11.81
N GLU A 79 19.22 20.07 -12.85
CA GLU A 79 18.49 20.69 -13.94
C GLU A 79 17.72 19.65 -14.77
N THR A 80 18.35 18.52 -15.11
CA THR A 80 17.71 17.42 -15.84
C THR A 80 16.51 16.87 -15.08
N HIS A 81 16.64 16.68 -13.76
CA HIS A 81 15.53 16.21 -12.94
C HIS A 81 14.38 17.23 -12.86
N TYR A 82 14.70 18.52 -12.73
CA TYR A 82 13.69 19.59 -12.76
C TYR A 82 12.95 19.65 -14.09
N LEU A 83 13.69 19.56 -15.21
CA LEU A 83 13.10 19.58 -16.56
C LEU A 83 12.26 18.33 -16.84
N ALA A 84 12.56 17.19 -16.21
CA ALA A 84 11.74 15.99 -16.23
C ALA A 84 10.44 16.12 -15.40
N GLY A 85 10.23 17.25 -14.72
CA GLY A 85 9.04 17.51 -13.90
C GLY A 85 9.15 17.01 -12.45
N GLY A 86 10.35 16.64 -12.00
CA GLY A 86 10.58 16.13 -10.64
C GLY A 86 10.77 17.22 -9.59
N ASN A 87 10.63 16.84 -8.33
CA ASN A 87 10.80 17.71 -7.17
C ASN A 87 12.24 17.66 -6.63
N VAL A 88 13.08 18.56 -7.13
CA VAL A 88 14.49 18.69 -6.73
C VAL A 88 14.67 18.84 -5.22
N ILE A 89 13.81 19.60 -4.54
CA ILE A 89 13.95 19.85 -3.10
C ILE A 89 13.70 18.55 -2.33
N ASN A 90 12.64 17.81 -2.67
CA ASN A 90 12.30 16.56 -2.00
C ASN A 90 13.42 15.52 -2.14
N VAL A 91 13.93 15.36 -3.37
CA VAL A 91 15.03 14.42 -3.66
C VAL A 91 16.30 14.81 -2.91
N VAL A 92 16.67 16.10 -2.89
CA VAL A 92 17.86 16.58 -2.18
C VAL A 92 17.76 16.32 -0.69
N GLU A 93 16.62 16.65 -0.08
CA GLU A 93 16.41 16.39 1.35
C GLU A 93 16.45 14.88 1.67
N ALA A 94 15.84 14.05 0.82
CA ALA A 94 15.88 12.60 0.96
C ALA A 94 17.31 12.04 0.86
N MET A 95 18.10 12.52 -0.12
CA MET A 95 19.50 12.13 -0.29
C MET A 95 20.35 12.52 0.91
N ILE A 96 20.18 13.74 1.45
CA ILE A 96 20.91 14.18 2.65
C ILE A 96 20.53 13.34 3.87
N ALA A 97 19.23 13.02 4.02
CA ALA A 97 18.76 12.16 5.09
C ALA A 97 19.31 10.73 4.97
N ALA A 98 19.36 10.19 3.75
CA ALA A 98 19.89 8.85 3.48
C ALA A 98 21.39 8.78 3.80
N GLU A 99 22.17 9.76 3.35
CA GLU A 99 23.61 9.84 3.63
C GLU A 99 23.89 9.88 5.14
N LYS A 100 23.18 10.75 5.87
CA LYS A 100 23.33 10.85 7.34
C LYS A 100 22.89 9.58 8.08
N ALA A 101 21.96 8.83 7.52
CA ALA A 101 21.48 7.56 8.07
C ALA A 101 22.27 6.33 7.56
N ASN A 102 23.33 6.53 6.77
CA ASN A 102 24.08 5.46 6.09
C ASN A 102 23.20 4.51 5.26
N ILE A 103 22.16 5.04 4.61
CA ILE A 103 21.28 4.29 3.72
C ILE A 103 21.81 4.42 2.29
N PRO A 104 22.08 3.31 1.58
CA PRO A 104 22.56 3.36 0.20
C PRO A 104 21.44 3.84 -0.73
N LEU A 105 21.48 5.12 -1.12
CA LEU A 105 20.56 5.73 -2.06
C LEU A 105 21.34 6.47 -3.15
N ASN A 106 21.22 6.00 -4.39
CA ASN A 106 21.87 6.66 -5.52
C ASN A 106 20.99 7.78 -6.08
N TRP A 107 21.61 8.82 -6.66
CA TRP A 107 20.90 9.92 -7.30
C TRP A 107 19.86 9.45 -8.33
N ARG A 108 20.26 8.54 -9.22
CA ARG A 108 19.37 7.97 -10.25
C ARG A 108 18.17 7.24 -9.65
N GLN A 109 18.37 6.53 -8.54
CA GLN A 109 17.28 5.83 -7.84
C GLN A 109 16.33 6.84 -7.19
N ALA A 110 16.87 7.84 -6.49
CA ALA A 110 16.08 8.88 -5.84
C ALA A 110 15.22 9.66 -6.86
N THR A 111 15.79 10.04 -8.00
CA THR A 111 15.04 10.69 -9.08
C THR A 111 14.01 9.77 -9.72
N ALA A 112 14.28 8.47 -9.84
CA ALA A 112 13.32 7.52 -10.40
C ALA A 112 12.11 7.31 -9.48
N ILE A 113 12.33 7.27 -8.15
CA ILE A 113 11.27 7.18 -7.15
C ILE A 113 10.36 8.42 -7.23
N ASP A 114 10.95 9.61 -7.28
CA ASP A 114 10.22 10.87 -7.37
C ASP A 114 9.39 10.96 -8.67
N LEU A 115 10.00 10.63 -9.82
CA LEU A 115 9.31 10.62 -11.12
C LEU A 115 8.22 9.54 -11.21
N ALA A 116 8.31 8.46 -10.42
CA ALA A 116 7.25 7.47 -10.28
C ALA A 116 6.07 7.95 -9.40
N GLY A 117 6.14 9.18 -8.88
CA GLY A 117 5.11 9.76 -8.02
C GLY A 117 5.12 9.22 -6.59
N ARG A 118 6.25 8.65 -6.15
CA ARG A 118 6.44 8.17 -4.77
C ARG A 118 7.21 9.19 -3.95
N ASP A 119 6.89 9.28 -2.66
CA ASP A 119 7.63 10.18 -1.77
C ASP A 119 8.96 9.56 -1.33
N VAL A 120 10.05 10.03 -1.94
CA VAL A 120 11.42 9.59 -1.63
C VAL A 120 11.80 9.91 -0.19
N LYS A 121 11.42 11.10 0.31
CA LYS A 121 11.80 11.55 1.64
C LYS A 121 11.07 10.73 2.70
N GLY A 122 9.77 10.56 2.57
CA GLY A 122 8.98 9.69 3.45
C GLY A 122 9.49 8.24 3.45
N ALA A 123 9.92 7.72 2.30
CA ALA A 123 10.53 6.40 2.19
C ALA A 123 11.85 6.28 2.98
N VAL A 124 12.75 7.27 2.85
CA VAL A 124 14.00 7.30 3.62
C VAL A 124 13.70 7.42 5.12
N GLN A 125 12.77 8.28 5.51
CA GLN A 125 12.35 8.45 6.91
C GLN A 125 11.80 7.14 7.49
N THR A 126 10.94 6.45 6.75
CA THR A 126 10.36 5.16 7.17
C THR A 126 11.41 4.05 7.22
N SER A 127 12.50 4.17 6.46
CA SER A 127 13.62 3.24 6.54
C SER A 127 14.47 3.42 7.80
N VAL A 128 14.53 4.65 8.36
CA VAL A 128 15.21 4.98 9.63
C VAL A 128 14.30 4.72 10.81
N TYR A 129 13.05 5.17 10.73
CA TYR A 129 12.03 5.06 11.76
C TYR A 129 10.91 4.14 11.22
N PRO A 130 10.88 2.87 11.62
CA PRO A 130 9.86 1.93 11.16
C PRO A 130 8.45 2.45 11.44
N LYS A 131 7.55 2.20 10.50
CA LYS A 131 6.13 2.56 10.58
C LYS A 131 5.33 1.35 11.08
N VAL A 132 4.37 1.60 11.95
CA VAL A 132 3.43 0.57 12.42
C VAL A 132 2.14 0.69 11.63
N ILE A 133 1.66 -0.46 11.12
CA ILE A 133 0.44 -0.58 10.32
C ILE A 133 -0.48 -1.59 11.00
N ASP A 134 -1.74 -1.23 11.20
CA ASP A 134 -2.73 -2.16 11.74
C ASP A 134 -3.21 -3.13 10.65
N CYS A 135 -3.40 -4.39 11.03
CA CYS A 135 -3.93 -5.46 10.21
C CYS A 135 -5.12 -6.10 10.92
N PRO A 136 -6.36 -5.92 10.42
CA PRO A 136 -6.74 -5.16 9.23
C PRO A 136 -6.65 -3.62 9.40
N SER A 137 -6.49 -2.89 8.30
CA SER A 137 -6.31 -1.42 8.31
C SER A 137 -7.57 -0.62 8.67
N ASP A 138 -8.75 -1.24 8.63
CA ASP A 138 -10.02 -0.63 9.02
C ASP A 138 -10.28 -0.69 10.54
N GLY A 139 -9.33 -1.22 11.31
CA GLY A 139 -9.50 -1.44 12.76
C GLY A 139 -10.40 -2.62 13.11
N GLY A 140 -10.80 -3.43 12.11
CA GLY A 140 -11.58 -4.65 12.31
C GLY A 140 -10.76 -5.80 12.91
N TYR A 141 -11.18 -7.02 12.58
CA TYR A 141 -10.49 -8.25 12.96
C TYR A 141 -10.32 -9.14 11.74
N THR A 142 -9.14 -9.75 11.62
CA THR A 142 -8.93 -10.89 10.74
C THR A 142 -9.57 -12.12 11.36
N VAL A 143 -10.40 -12.82 10.60
CA VAL A 143 -11.19 -13.95 11.11
C VAL A 143 -10.67 -15.26 10.54
N GLY A 144 -10.25 -16.18 11.41
CA GLY A 144 -9.87 -17.55 11.06
C GLY A 144 -10.75 -18.57 11.77
N VAL A 145 -10.77 -19.80 11.28
CA VAL A 145 -11.46 -20.95 11.92
C VAL A 145 -10.44 -22.05 12.10
N SER A 146 -10.27 -22.55 13.33
CA SER A 146 -9.39 -23.68 13.65
C SER A 146 -10.03 -25.02 13.24
N ARG A 147 -9.24 -26.11 13.23
CA ARG A 147 -9.73 -27.44 12.79
C ARG A 147 -10.85 -28.01 13.66
N ASP A 148 -10.92 -27.61 14.92
CA ASP A 148 -12.02 -27.93 15.85
C ASP A 148 -13.31 -27.13 15.57
N GLY A 149 -13.30 -26.26 14.55
CA GLY A 149 -14.48 -25.53 14.07
C GLY A 149 -14.80 -24.27 14.85
N ILE A 150 -13.88 -23.78 15.68
CA ILE A 150 -14.06 -22.55 16.46
C ILE A 150 -13.46 -21.36 15.73
N GLN A 151 -14.23 -20.28 15.67
CA GLN A 151 -13.79 -19.04 15.06
C GLN A 151 -12.89 -18.24 16.02
N ILE A 152 -11.82 -17.68 15.49
CA ILE A 152 -10.90 -16.79 16.21
C ILE A 152 -10.80 -15.48 15.43
N LYS A 153 -11.03 -14.37 16.13
CA LYS A 153 -10.92 -13.00 15.61
C LYS A 153 -9.61 -12.42 16.13
N VAL A 154 -8.73 -12.00 15.23
CA VAL A 154 -7.37 -11.55 15.56
C VAL A 154 -7.16 -10.16 15.00
N ARG A 155 -6.55 -9.27 15.80
CA ARG A 155 -6.01 -7.99 15.34
C ARG A 155 -4.51 -8.00 15.53
N ALA A 156 -3.77 -7.65 14.49
CA ALA A 156 -2.32 -7.61 14.51
C ALA A 156 -1.80 -6.21 14.16
N ARG A 157 -0.60 -5.87 14.64
CA ARG A 157 0.19 -4.73 14.19
C ARG A 157 1.42 -5.24 13.47
N VAL A 158 1.67 -4.68 12.30
CA VAL A 158 2.83 -5.00 11.47
C VAL A 158 3.77 -3.82 11.52
N THR A 159 4.97 -4.04 12.03
CA THR A 159 6.04 -3.03 11.99
C THR A 159 6.80 -3.23 10.69
N VAL A 160 6.77 -2.22 9.82
CA VAL A 160 7.43 -2.25 8.51
C VAL A 160 8.47 -1.15 8.38
N ARG A 161 9.52 -1.42 7.61
CA ARG A 161 10.47 -0.41 7.15
C ARG A 161 10.51 -0.40 5.63
N THR A 162 10.74 0.76 5.02
CA THR A 162 10.80 0.83 3.55
C THR A 162 12.06 0.18 3.01
N ASN A 163 11.90 -0.67 2.00
CA ASN A 163 12.99 -1.19 1.19
C ASN A 163 13.20 -0.28 -0.02
N ILE A 164 14.20 0.60 0.07
CA ILE A 164 14.51 1.62 -0.93
C ILE A 164 14.79 1.00 -2.32
N GLN A 165 15.39 -0.20 -2.36
CA GLN A 165 15.75 -0.85 -3.63
C GLN A 165 14.53 -1.35 -4.41
N GLN A 166 13.45 -1.70 -3.70
CA GLN A 166 12.22 -2.27 -4.29
C GLN A 166 11.05 -1.29 -4.25
N LEU A 167 11.30 -0.02 -3.95
CA LEU A 167 10.27 1.00 -3.82
C LEU A 167 9.58 1.32 -5.15
N VAL A 168 10.30 1.20 -6.28
CA VAL A 168 9.73 1.35 -7.63
C VAL A 168 9.34 -0.04 -8.15
N GLY A 169 8.05 -0.22 -8.42
CA GLY A 169 7.49 -1.49 -8.92
C GLY A 169 7.17 -2.53 -7.86
N GLY A 170 7.53 -2.30 -6.59
CA GLY A 170 7.13 -3.14 -5.47
C GLY A 170 5.68 -2.93 -5.04
N ALA A 171 5.09 -3.98 -4.46
CA ALA A 171 3.75 -3.91 -3.89
C ALA A 171 3.68 -2.97 -2.67
N THR A 172 2.52 -2.35 -2.46
CA THR A 172 2.27 -1.33 -1.42
C THR A 172 1.81 -1.94 -0.09
N GLU A 173 1.57 -1.07 0.91
CA GLU A 173 1.10 -1.44 2.25
C GLU A 173 -0.15 -2.34 2.21
N GLU A 174 -1.09 -2.06 1.31
CA GLU A 174 -2.33 -2.84 1.15
C GLU A 174 -2.06 -4.32 0.84
N THR A 175 -1.05 -4.59 0.00
CA THR A 175 -0.68 -5.97 -0.34
C THR A 175 -0.04 -6.68 0.85
N ILE A 176 0.74 -5.96 1.66
CA ILE A 176 1.32 -6.52 2.89
C ILE A 176 0.23 -6.86 3.89
N ILE A 177 -0.74 -5.97 4.11
CA ILE A 177 -1.88 -6.22 5.00
C ILE A 177 -2.66 -7.46 4.53
N ALA A 178 -2.95 -7.57 3.24
CA ALA A 178 -3.65 -8.72 2.68
C ALA A 178 -2.87 -10.04 2.87
N ARG A 179 -1.56 -10.04 2.57
CA ARG A 179 -0.69 -11.22 2.72
C ARG A 179 -0.51 -11.63 4.19
N VAL A 180 -0.34 -10.66 5.08
CA VAL A 180 -0.27 -10.91 6.53
C VAL A 180 -1.60 -11.45 7.03
N GLY A 181 -2.73 -10.87 6.59
CA GLY A 181 -4.07 -11.37 6.89
C GLY A 181 -4.28 -12.81 6.44
N GLU A 182 -3.92 -13.13 5.20
CA GLU A 182 -3.95 -14.51 4.67
C GLU A 182 -3.06 -15.44 5.49
N GLY A 183 -1.86 -14.99 5.83
CA GLY A 183 -0.93 -15.71 6.68
C GLY A 183 -1.55 -16.05 8.05
N ILE A 184 -2.18 -15.07 8.69
CA ILE A 184 -2.84 -15.25 10.00
C ILE A 184 -3.99 -16.25 9.88
N VAL A 185 -4.87 -16.11 8.87
CA VAL A 185 -5.98 -17.06 8.64
C VAL A 185 -5.46 -18.47 8.41
N SER A 186 -4.41 -18.61 7.60
CA SER A 186 -3.75 -19.90 7.32
C SER A 186 -3.12 -20.51 8.58
N ALA A 187 -2.49 -19.70 9.43
CA ALA A 187 -1.90 -20.18 10.68
C ALA A 187 -2.94 -20.68 11.68
N ILE A 188 -4.08 -19.97 11.80
CA ILE A 188 -5.22 -20.38 12.63
C ILE A 188 -5.83 -21.68 12.09
N GLY A 189 -6.10 -21.76 10.79
CA GLY A 189 -6.69 -22.96 10.16
C GLY A 189 -5.79 -24.19 10.17
N ALA A 190 -4.48 -24.01 10.31
CA ALA A 190 -3.52 -25.11 10.47
C ALA A 190 -3.38 -25.59 11.92
N SER A 191 -4.04 -24.95 12.88
CA SER A 191 -4.01 -25.35 14.29
C SER A 191 -5.11 -26.37 14.59
N ASP A 192 -4.77 -27.40 15.37
CA ASP A 192 -5.71 -28.51 15.65
C ASP A 192 -6.84 -28.08 16.57
N THR A 193 -6.55 -27.20 17.54
CA THR A 193 -7.54 -26.64 18.47
C THR A 193 -7.36 -25.14 18.62
N HIS A 194 -8.44 -24.43 18.94
CA HIS A 194 -8.40 -22.99 19.24
C HIS A 194 -7.53 -22.67 20.46
N LEU A 195 -7.42 -23.59 21.41
CA LEU A 195 -6.58 -23.43 22.62
C LEU A 195 -5.10 -23.28 22.26
N GLN A 196 -4.59 -24.06 21.30
CA GLN A 196 -3.18 -23.94 20.86
C GLN A 196 -2.85 -22.54 20.35
N VAL A 197 -3.82 -21.85 19.75
CA VAL A 197 -3.66 -20.50 19.22
C VAL A 197 -3.69 -19.46 20.35
N LEU A 198 -4.54 -19.68 21.35
CA LEU A 198 -4.67 -18.81 22.53
C LEU A 198 -3.49 -18.93 23.51
N GLU A 199 -2.95 -20.15 23.68
CA GLU A 199 -1.80 -20.41 24.56
C GLU A 199 -0.53 -19.73 24.07
N ALA A 200 -0.37 -19.60 22.74
CA ALA A 200 0.86 -19.12 22.12
C ALA A 200 0.59 -18.29 20.85
N PRO A 201 0.07 -17.05 20.97
CA PRO A 201 -0.23 -16.17 19.83
C PRO A 201 0.98 -15.88 18.93
N GLU A 202 2.18 -15.88 19.50
CA GLU A 202 3.45 -15.66 18.80
C GLU A 202 3.81 -16.79 17.82
N ARG A 203 3.13 -17.95 17.90
CA ARG A 203 3.26 -19.00 16.88
C ARG A 203 2.63 -18.58 15.56
N ILE A 204 1.58 -17.76 15.61
CA ILE A 204 0.97 -17.18 14.40
C ILE A 204 1.99 -16.28 13.73
N SER A 205 2.53 -15.29 14.45
CA SER A 205 3.47 -14.31 13.86
C SER A 205 4.72 -14.98 13.29
N ARG A 206 5.32 -15.96 13.98
CA ARG A 206 6.46 -16.72 13.46
C ARG A 206 6.14 -17.46 12.17
N ARG A 207 5.05 -18.24 12.15
CA ARG A 207 4.63 -18.99 10.94
C ARG A 207 4.30 -18.07 9.76
N VAL A 208 3.82 -16.87 10.04
CA VAL A 208 3.49 -15.85 9.04
C VAL A 208 4.76 -15.19 8.49
N LEU A 209 5.74 -14.88 9.34
CA LEU A 209 7.05 -14.36 8.94
C LEU A 209 7.85 -15.38 8.11
N ASP A 210 7.80 -16.68 8.46
CA ASP A 210 8.51 -17.76 7.76
C ASP A 210 8.10 -17.90 6.28
N LYS A 211 6.92 -17.39 5.88
CA LYS A 211 6.44 -17.43 4.50
C LYS A 211 7.07 -16.38 3.58
N GLY A 212 7.87 -15.44 4.08
CA GLY A 212 8.53 -14.42 3.27
C GLY A 212 7.56 -13.47 2.54
N LEU A 213 6.62 -12.90 3.31
CA LEU A 213 5.50 -12.09 2.79
C LEU A 213 5.93 -10.75 2.19
N ASP A 214 7.14 -10.30 2.50
CA ASP A 214 7.78 -9.09 2.01
C ASP A 214 8.55 -9.29 0.69
N SER A 215 8.48 -10.48 0.09
CA SER A 215 9.00 -10.71 -1.25
C SER A 215 8.28 -9.81 -2.28
N SER A 216 9.06 -9.05 -3.05
CA SER A 216 8.58 -8.14 -4.10
C SER A 216 7.66 -7.02 -3.61
N THR A 217 7.82 -6.59 -2.36
CA THR A 217 7.10 -5.43 -1.80
C THR A 217 8.04 -4.25 -1.63
N ALA A 218 7.47 -3.05 -1.50
CA ALA A 218 8.23 -1.84 -1.18
C ALA A 218 8.67 -1.77 0.30
N PHE A 219 8.30 -2.75 1.13
CA PHE A 219 8.57 -2.73 2.57
C PHE A 219 9.03 -4.08 3.10
N THR A 220 10.02 -4.04 3.97
CA THR A 220 10.46 -5.19 4.75
C THR A 220 9.69 -5.25 6.06
N ILE A 221 9.17 -6.43 6.40
CA ILE A 221 8.47 -6.66 7.66
C ILE A 221 9.51 -6.91 8.75
N LEU A 222 9.45 -6.14 9.84
CA LEU A 222 10.32 -6.33 11.00
C LEU A 222 9.67 -7.21 12.06
N SER A 223 8.40 -6.93 12.38
CA SER A 223 7.62 -7.69 13.36
C SER A 223 6.15 -7.75 12.97
N ILE A 224 5.50 -8.80 13.42
CA ILE A 224 4.04 -8.95 13.40
C ILE A 224 3.64 -9.26 14.84
N ASP A 225 2.93 -8.34 15.46
CA ASP A 225 2.54 -8.40 16.86
C ASP A 225 1.03 -8.59 16.97
N ILE A 226 0.58 -9.61 17.70
CA ILE A 226 -0.85 -9.83 17.93
C ILE A 226 -1.30 -8.94 19.08
N VAL A 227 -2.18 -7.98 18.79
CA VAL A 227 -2.66 -6.98 19.76
C VAL A 227 -3.86 -7.51 20.54
N GLU A 228 -4.78 -8.18 19.85
CA GLU A 228 -6.03 -8.64 20.43
C GLU A 228 -6.46 -9.95 19.75
N MET A 229 -6.97 -10.88 20.55
CA MET A 229 -7.50 -12.16 20.08
C MET A 229 -8.78 -12.50 20.85
N ASN A 230 -9.86 -12.74 20.12
CA ASN A 230 -11.17 -13.03 20.67
C ASN A 230 -11.75 -14.31 20.06
N LEU A 231 -12.47 -15.09 20.87
CA LEU A 231 -13.24 -16.23 20.39
C LEU A 231 -14.53 -15.74 19.73
N GLY A 232 -14.87 -16.34 18.59
CA GLY A 232 -16.09 -16.10 17.86
C GLY A 232 -17.08 -17.27 18.00
N GLU A 233 -17.81 -17.53 16.92
CA GLU A 233 -18.81 -18.59 16.90
C GLU A 233 -18.19 -19.98 16.72
N ASN A 234 -18.88 -21.00 17.24
CA ASN A 234 -18.55 -22.39 16.94
C ASN A 234 -19.19 -22.80 15.60
N ILE A 235 -18.47 -22.50 14.52
CA ILE A 235 -18.87 -22.81 13.14
C ILE A 235 -19.07 -24.33 12.96
N GLY A 236 -18.24 -25.15 13.61
CA GLY A 236 -18.36 -26.61 13.55
C GLY A 236 -19.65 -27.15 14.18
N ALA A 237 -20.12 -26.54 15.26
CA ALA A 237 -21.42 -26.86 15.86
C ALA A 237 -22.58 -26.39 14.98
N ARG A 238 -22.50 -25.16 14.45
CA ARG A 238 -23.53 -24.61 13.55
C ARG A 238 -23.69 -25.45 12.29
N LEU A 239 -22.59 -25.76 11.59
CA LEU A 239 -22.62 -26.59 10.39
C LEU A 239 -23.20 -27.99 10.65
N ARG A 240 -22.95 -28.58 11.83
CA ARG A 240 -23.55 -29.86 12.22
C ARG A 240 -25.06 -29.75 12.46
N ALA A 241 -25.51 -28.66 13.09
CA ALA A 241 -26.94 -28.40 13.28
C ALA A 241 -27.64 -28.18 11.94
N ASP A 242 -27.07 -27.36 11.06
CA ASP A 242 -27.60 -27.08 9.72
C ASP A 242 -27.68 -28.36 8.88
N LYS A 243 -26.66 -29.22 8.96
CA LYS A 243 -26.67 -30.53 8.29
C LYS A 243 -27.76 -31.44 8.85
N ALA A 244 -27.90 -31.53 10.17
CA ALA A 244 -28.94 -32.35 10.79
C ALA A 244 -30.36 -31.86 10.44
N GLU A 245 -30.56 -30.54 10.32
CA GLU A 245 -31.83 -29.99 9.86
C GLU A 245 -32.11 -30.33 8.39
N SER A 246 -31.09 -30.25 7.53
CA SER A 246 -31.18 -30.67 6.13
C SER A 246 -31.54 -32.15 5.99
N ASP A 247 -30.84 -33.02 6.74
CA ASP A 247 -31.09 -34.47 6.76
C ASP A 247 -32.52 -34.78 7.24
N LYS A 248 -33.01 -34.05 8.26
CA LYS A 248 -34.39 -34.17 8.74
C LYS A 248 -35.40 -33.80 7.65
N ARG A 249 -35.17 -32.72 6.90
CA ARG A 249 -36.06 -32.29 5.81
C ARG A 249 -36.10 -33.32 4.68
N ILE A 250 -34.95 -33.91 4.32
CA ILE A 250 -34.88 -34.98 3.31
C ILE A 250 -35.67 -36.20 3.79
N ALA A 251 -35.45 -36.65 5.03
CA ALA A 251 -36.16 -37.79 5.59
C ALA A 251 -37.69 -37.56 5.65
N GLN A 252 -38.13 -36.34 5.97
CA GLN A 252 -39.54 -35.96 5.95
C GLN A 252 -40.12 -36.00 4.53
N ALA A 253 -39.40 -35.45 3.54
CA ALA A 253 -39.82 -35.48 2.13
C ALA A 253 -39.90 -36.90 1.58
N GLU A 254 -38.96 -37.79 1.93
CA GLU A 254 -39.03 -39.20 1.55
C GLU A 254 -40.21 -39.93 2.21
N ALA A 255 -40.49 -39.63 3.48
CA ALA A 255 -41.66 -40.18 4.17
C ALA A 255 -42.97 -39.72 3.53
N GLU A 256 -43.08 -38.44 3.15
CA GLU A 256 -44.22 -37.92 2.39
C GLU A 256 -44.34 -38.56 1.01
N LYS A 257 -43.24 -38.70 0.28
CA LYS A 257 -43.22 -39.38 -1.03
C LYS A 257 -43.70 -40.83 -0.90
N ARG A 258 -43.25 -41.58 0.11
CA ARG A 258 -43.71 -42.96 0.36
C ARG A 258 -45.19 -43.00 0.71
N ARG A 259 -45.68 -42.07 1.53
CA ARG A 259 -47.12 -41.95 1.84
C ARG A 259 -47.93 -41.66 0.59
N ALA A 260 -47.49 -40.73 -0.25
CA ALA A 260 -48.16 -40.39 -1.50
C ALA A 260 -48.20 -41.58 -2.47
N MET A 261 -47.11 -42.34 -2.61
CA MET A 261 -47.07 -43.55 -3.44
C MET A 261 -48.00 -44.65 -2.90
N ALA A 262 -48.02 -44.88 -1.58
CA ALA A 262 -48.92 -45.87 -0.98
C ALA A 262 -50.40 -45.51 -1.19
N VAL A 263 -50.76 -44.23 -1.08
CA VAL A 263 -52.12 -43.76 -1.39
C VAL A 263 -52.43 -43.93 -2.88
N ALA A 264 -51.49 -43.61 -3.77
CA ALA A 264 -51.67 -43.80 -5.21
C ALA A 264 -51.89 -45.29 -5.56
N GLU A 265 -51.11 -46.19 -4.96
CA GLU A 265 -51.26 -47.65 -5.14
C GLU A 265 -52.59 -48.16 -4.57
N GLU A 266 -53.04 -47.64 -3.43
CA GLU A 266 -54.37 -47.95 -2.87
C GLU A 266 -55.50 -47.52 -3.83
N GLN A 267 -55.40 -46.32 -4.41
CA GLN A 267 -56.39 -45.84 -5.39
C GLN A 267 -56.36 -46.65 -6.68
N GLU A 268 -55.18 -47.01 -7.18
CA GLU A 268 -55.03 -47.87 -8.36
C GLU A 268 -55.65 -49.25 -8.13
N ASN A 269 -55.42 -49.84 -6.95
CA ASN A 269 -56.02 -51.12 -6.57
C ASN A 269 -57.55 -51.02 -6.42
N LYS A 270 -58.08 -49.94 -5.82
CA LYS A 270 -59.52 -49.68 -5.77
C LYS A 270 -60.13 -49.54 -7.17
N ALA A 271 -59.46 -48.85 -8.09
CA ALA A 271 -59.91 -48.74 -9.47
C ALA A 271 -59.94 -50.13 -10.17
N LYS A 272 -58.87 -50.93 -10.03
CA LYS A 272 -58.81 -52.31 -10.57
C LYS A 272 -59.94 -53.20 -10.04
N VAL A 273 -60.29 -53.09 -8.75
CA VAL A 273 -61.40 -53.85 -8.16
C VAL A 273 -62.72 -53.43 -8.80
N ARG A 274 -62.99 -52.13 -8.93
CA ARG A 274 -64.22 -51.65 -9.59
C ARG A 274 -64.31 -52.07 -11.06
N ASP A 275 -63.21 -52.03 -11.80
CA ASP A 275 -63.19 -52.49 -13.20
C ASP A 275 -63.53 -53.99 -13.30
N LYS A 276 -63.00 -54.81 -12.38
CA LYS A 276 -63.31 -56.25 -12.31
C LYS A 276 -64.75 -56.51 -11.90
N GLU A 277 -65.31 -55.73 -10.98
CA GLU A 277 -66.73 -55.80 -10.60
C GLU A 277 -67.63 -55.42 -11.79
N ALA A 278 -67.29 -54.38 -12.55
CA ALA A 278 -68.03 -53.98 -13.74
C ALA A 278 -68.04 -55.08 -14.82
N LEU A 279 -66.89 -55.70 -15.09
CA LEU A 279 -66.79 -56.85 -16.00
C LEU A 279 -67.62 -58.06 -15.52
N LEU A 280 -67.71 -58.29 -14.21
CA LEU A 280 -68.52 -59.36 -13.64
C LEU A 280 -70.02 -59.12 -13.87
N VAL A 281 -70.45 -57.85 -13.76
CA VAL A 281 -71.84 -57.43 -14.00
C VAL A 281 -72.21 -57.54 -15.49
N GLU A 282 -71.30 -57.24 -16.42
CA GLU A 282 -71.54 -57.45 -17.87
C GLU A 282 -71.65 -58.94 -18.25
N ALA A 283 -71.05 -59.84 -17.46
CA ALA A 283 -71.04 -61.27 -17.73
C ALA A 283 -72.24 -62.05 -17.16
N GLN A 284 -73.11 -61.40 -16.37
CA GLN A 284 -74.36 -61.97 -15.81
C GLN A 284 -75.57 -61.60 -16.66
#